data_AF-A0A6M3IGR4-F1
#
_entry.id   AF-A0A6M3IGR4-F1
#
_cell.length_a   1.000
_cell.length_b   1.000
_cell.length_c   1.000
_cell.angle_alpha   90.00
_cell.angle_beta   90.00
_cell.angle_gamma   90.00
#
_symmetry.space_group_name_H-M   'P 1'
#
loop_
_entity.id
_entity.type
_entity.pdbx_description
1 polymer ?
#
loop_
_entity_poly.entity_id
_entity_poly.type
_entity_poly.pdbx_seq_one_letter_code
_entity_poly.pdbx_strand_id
1 'polypeptide(L)' 'MASLGVRAVMFGGEGEPFMHPELSGLVRHASEEGLDVAITTNGTLFNEPSEILPYCTWIKFSVNAGSRKTYAEI' A
#
# COMPACT_ATOMS: atom_id res chain seq x y z
N MET A 1 17.78 6.72 -0.04
CA MET A 1 17.90 5.23 0.05
C MET A 1 18.20 4.61 -1.31
N ALA A 2 17.53 5.04 -2.38
CA ALA A 2 17.82 4.60 -3.75
C ALA A 2 19.30 4.81 -4.13
N SER A 3 19.88 5.97 -3.78
CA SER A 3 21.31 6.27 -3.98
C SER A 3 22.27 5.35 -3.24
N LEU A 4 21.79 4.60 -2.24
CA LEU A 4 22.56 3.60 -1.49
C LEU A 4 22.35 2.18 -2.03
N GLY A 5 21.63 2.01 -3.15
CA GLY A 5 21.41 0.73 -3.83
C GLY A 5 20.09 0.02 -3.47
N VAL A 6 19.23 0.62 -2.65
CA VAL A 6 17.87 0.10 -2.41
C VAL A 6 17.05 0.23 -3.69
N ARG A 7 16.31 -0.83 -4.05
CA ARG A 7 15.56 -0.88 -5.31
C ARG A 7 14.05 -0.73 -5.15
N ALA A 8 13.52 -1.15 -4.00
CA ALA A 8 12.09 -1.17 -3.76
C ALA A 8 11.77 -0.91 -2.29
N VAL A 9 10.56 -0.41 -2.03
CA VAL A 9 9.97 -0.26 -0.70
C VAL A 9 8.51 -0.73 -0.72
N MET A 10 8.09 -1.39 0.35
CA MET A 10 6.72 -1.85 0.54
C MET A 10 6.14 -1.19 1.80
N PHE A 11 5.04 -0.46 1.64
CA PHE A 11 4.25 0.07 2.76
C PHE A 11 3.26 -0.99 3.23
N GLY A 12 3.40 -1.38 4.49
CA GLY A 12 2.62 -2.43 5.14
C GLY A 12 2.84 -2.40 6.65
N GLY A 13 2.28 -3.36 7.38
CA GLY A 13 2.45 -3.49 8.81
C GLY A 13 1.41 -4.43 9.43
N GLU A 14 1.36 -4.47 10.76
CA GLU A 14 0.28 -5.16 11.49
C GLU A 14 -1.06 -4.40 11.41
N GLY A 15 -1.01 -3.10 11.13
CA GLY A 15 -2.18 -2.25 10.91
C GLY A 15 -2.53 -2.03 9.44
N GLU A 16 -3.41 -1.06 9.19
CA GLU A 16 -3.81 -0.64 7.84
C GLU A 16 -3.01 0.59 7.38
N PRO A 17 -2.16 0.51 6.33
CA PRO A 17 -1.39 1.64 5.83
C PRO A 17 -2.21 2.89 5.54
N PHE A 18 -3.43 2.75 5.00
CA PHE A 18 -4.33 3.88 4.70
C PHE A 18 -4.85 4.61 5.95
N MET A 19 -4.56 4.15 7.17
CA MET A 19 -4.76 4.95 8.39
C MET A 19 -3.70 6.05 8.56
N HIS A 20 -2.54 5.94 7.90
CA HIS A 20 -1.49 6.94 8.02
C HIS A 20 -1.82 8.17 7.15
N PRO A 21 -2.00 9.37 7.74
CA PRO A 21 -2.50 10.53 7.01
C PRO A 21 -1.59 10.97 5.85
N GLU A 22 -0.27 10.78 5.99
CA GLU A 22 0.71 11.17 4.96
C GLU A 22 1.10 10.03 4.01
N LEU A 23 0.36 8.91 3.97
CA LEU A 23 0.75 7.77 3.13
C LEU A 23 0.96 8.17 1.66
N SER A 24 0.03 8.94 1.08
CA SER A 24 0.13 9.40 -0.32
C SER A 24 1.43 10.17 -0.59
N GLY A 25 1.85 11.04 0.35
CA GLY A 25 3.08 11.80 0.25
C GLY A 25 4.33 10.92 0.33
N LEU A 26 4.33 9.92 1.22
CA LEU A 26 5.43 8.97 1.37
C LEU A 26 5.60 8.08 0.12
N VAL A 27 4.48 7.59 -0.44
CA VAL A 27 4.46 6.78 -1.65
C VAL A 27 5.01 7.57 -2.84
N ARG A 28 4.53 8.81 -3.03
CA ARG A 28 5.02 9.70 -4.09
C ARG A 28 6.52 9.95 -3.93
N HIS A 29 6.97 10.35 -2.75
CA HIS A 29 8.37 10.65 -2.50
C HIS A 29 9.28 9.45 -2.77
N ALA A 30 8.89 8.26 -2.31
CA ALA A 30 9.66 7.04 -2.56
C ALA A 30 9.78 6.73 -4.07
N SER A 31 8.69 6.89 -4.82
CA SER A 31 8.68 6.71 -6.28
C SER A 31 9.57 7.74 -6.99
N GLU A 32 9.48 9.02 -6.61
CA GLU A 32 10.29 10.12 -7.16
C GLU A 32 11.79 9.96 -6.89
N GLU A 33 12.16 9.32 -5.76
CA GLU A 33 13.55 8.94 -5.44
C GLU A 33 14.05 7.74 -6.28
N GLY A 34 13.21 7.14 -7.12
CA GLY A 34 13.56 6.04 -8.01
C GLY A 34 13.42 4.65 -7.39
N LEU A 35 12.59 4.49 -6.35
CA LEU A 35 12.24 3.18 -5.80
C LEU A 35 10.98 2.63 -6.46
N ASP A 36 10.96 1.32 -6.71
CA ASP A 36 9.72 0.60 -6.92
C ASP A 36 8.89 0.62 -5.62
N VAL A 37 7.63 1.04 -5.70
CA VAL A 37 6.77 1.18 -4.52
C VAL A 37 5.65 0.14 -4.55
N ALA A 38 5.43 -0.51 -3.41
CA ALA A 38 4.35 -1.45 -3.23
C ALA A 38 3.54 -1.18 -1.97
N ILE A 39 2.28 -1.62 -1.94
CA ILE A 39 1.40 -1.49 -0.77
C ILE A 39 0.75 -2.83 -0.45
N THR A 40 0.67 -3.18 0.83
CA THR A 40 -0.14 -4.29 1.33
C THR A 40 -1.22 -3.77 2.26
N THR A 41 -2.49 -3.96 1.91
CA THR A 41 -3.64 -3.37 2.63
C THR A 41 -4.73 -4.42 2.85
N ASN A 42 -5.53 -4.25 3.90
CA ASN A 42 -6.79 -4.98 4.06
C ASN A 42 -7.93 -4.39 3.22
N GLY A 43 -7.71 -3.22 2.60
CA GLY A 43 -8.62 -2.57 1.67
C GLY A 43 -9.77 -1.81 2.31
N THR A 44 -9.94 -1.85 3.64
CA THR A 44 -11.09 -1.23 4.33
C THR A 44 -11.11 0.30 4.24
N LEU A 45 -9.94 0.93 4.09
CA LEU A 45 -9.77 2.38 3.95
C LEU A 45 -9.33 2.81 2.55
N PHE A 46 -9.32 1.88 1.60
CA PHE A 46 -8.94 2.16 0.20
C PHE A 46 -10.11 2.79 -0.57
N ASN A 47 -10.44 4.04 -0.26
CA ASN A 47 -11.63 4.70 -0.82
C ASN A 47 -11.31 5.77 -1.89
N GLU A 48 -10.13 6.41 -1.88
CA GLU A 48 -9.69 7.33 -2.96
C GLU A 48 -8.19 7.25 -3.25
N PRO A 49 -7.74 6.26 -4.05
CA PRO A 49 -6.32 6.02 -4.31
C PRO A 49 -5.84 6.62 -5.63
N SER A 50 -6.65 7.43 -6.32
CA SER A 50 -6.30 7.98 -7.64
C SER A 50 -4.93 8.66 -7.66
N GLU A 51 -4.56 9.32 -6.57
CA GLU A 51 -3.28 10.01 -6.40
C GLU A 51 -2.11 9.06 -6.10
N ILE A 52 -2.33 7.87 -5.54
CA ILE A 52 -1.24 6.94 -5.19
C ILE A 52 -0.92 5.98 -6.34
N LEU A 53 -1.94 5.64 -7.14
CA LEU A 53 -1.86 4.61 -8.18
C LEU A 53 -0.72 4.86 -9.18
N PRO A 54 -0.44 6.10 -9.65
CA PRO A 54 0.66 6.35 -10.58
C PRO A 54 2.04 6.03 -10.02
N TYR A 55 2.18 6.00 -8.70
CA TYR A 55 3.45 5.82 -7.99
C TYR A 55 3.67 4.38 -7.52
N CYS A 56 2.67 3.51 -7.63
CA CYS A 56 2.76 2.13 -7.16
C CYS A 56 3.05 1.17 -8.32
N THR A 57 4.05 0.31 -8.15
CA THR A 57 4.34 -0.81 -9.07
C THR A 57 3.29 -1.91 -8.91
N TRP A 58 2.84 -2.18 -7.68
CA TRP A 58 1.74 -3.10 -7.40
C TRP A 58 1.09 -2.84 -6.03
N ILE A 59 -0.15 -3.29 -5.88
CA ILE A 59 -0.88 -3.27 -4.61
C ILE A 59 -1.42 -4.67 -4.34
N LYS A 60 -1.23 -5.17 -3.11
CA LYS A 60 -1.75 -6.44 -2.63
C LYS A 60 -2.88 -6.19 -1.64
N PHE A 61 -4.04 -6.77 -1.92
CA PHE A 61 -5.18 -6.80 -1.00
C PHE A 61 -5.20 -8.13 -0.25
N SER A 62 -5.25 -8.06 1.08
CA SER A 62 -5.39 -9.24 1.94
C SER A 62 -6.86 -9.63 2.05
N VAL A 63 -7.22 -10.80 1.49
CA VAL A 63 -8.58 -11.33 1.51
C VAL A 63 -8.57 -12.73 2.10
N ASN A 64 -9.10 -12.87 3.31
CA ASN A 64 -9.07 -14.14 4.05
C ASN A 64 -10.26 -15.07 3.75
N ALA A 65 -11.27 -14.58 3.03
CA ALA A 65 -12.45 -15.37 2.70
C ALA A 65 -13.12 -14.92 1.39
N GLY A 66 -13.77 -15.86 0.69
CA GLY A 66 -14.41 -15.62 -0.60
C GLY A 66 -15.85 -15.08 -0.54
N SER A 67 -16.44 -14.89 0.64
CA SER A 67 -17.80 -14.35 0.78
C SER A 67 -17.91 -13.41 1.96
N ARG A 68 -18.89 -12.51 1.94
CA ARG A 68 -19.18 -11.62 3.08
C ARG A 68 -19.42 -12.40 4.38
N LYS A 69 -20.18 -13.50 4.30
CA LYS A 69 -20.51 -14.32 5.47
C LYS A 69 -19.26 -14.93 6.06
N THR A 70 -18.46 -15.62 5.24
CA THR A 70 -17.25 -16.30 5.70
C THR A 70 -16.14 -15.33 6.10
N TYR A 71 -16.11 -14.11 5.56
CA TYR A 71 -15.19 -13.06 6.00
C TYR A 71 -15.55 -12.52 7.39
N ALA A 72 -16.84 -12.37 7.70
CA ALA A 72 -17.31 -11.91 9.01
C ALA A 72 -17.13 -12.94 10.14
N GLU A 73 -16.78 -14.19 9.79
CA GLU A 73 -16.51 -15.28 10.73
C GLU A 73 -15.00 -15.43 11.07
N ILE A 74 -14.13 -14.61 10.46
CA ILE A 74 -12.68 -14.55 10.68
C ILE A 74 -12.35 -13.38 11.60
#